data_AF-A0A813X2J5-F1
#
_entry.id   AF-A0A813X2J5-F1
#
_cell.length_a   1.000
_cell.length_b   1.000
_cell.length_c   1.000
_cell.angle_alpha   90.00
_cell.angle_beta   90.00
_cell.angle_gamma   90.00
#
_symmetry.space_group_name_H-M   'P 1'
#
loop_
_entity.id
_entity.type
_entity.pdbx_description
1 polymer ?
#
loop_
_entity_poly.entity_id
_entity_poly.type
_entity_poly.pdbx_seq_one_letter_code
_entity_poly.pdbx_strand_id
1 'polypeptide(L)' 'MDDPTTYGDEMANIAVADRYHIQLVIFRAGELLTVVNPRDGHVEHTAFLVNVGTHYKALVSWYELEEARRNSERLQK' A
#
# COMPACT_ATOMS: atom_id res chain seq x y z
N MET A 1 1.05 -4.90 23.40
CA MET A 1 -0.31 -5.40 23.68
C MET A 1 -0.92 -5.55 22.29
N ASP A 2 -0.89 -6.76 21.74
CA ASP A 2 -1.31 -7.04 20.37
C ASP A 2 -2.83 -7.24 20.36
N ASP A 3 -3.57 -6.14 20.36
CA ASP A 3 -5.01 -6.17 20.19
C ASP A 3 -5.33 -6.45 18.71
N PRO A 4 -5.97 -7.58 18.37
CA PRO A 4 -6.26 -7.98 17.00
C PRO A 4 -7.26 -7.06 16.28
N THR A 5 -7.86 -6.10 16.98
CA THR A 5 -8.82 -5.14 16.43
C THR A 5 -8.23 -3.74 16.22
N THR A 6 -6.95 -3.54 16.58
CA THR A 6 -6.28 -2.26 16.34
C THR A 6 -6.07 -2.05 14.84
N TYR A 7 -6.60 -0.94 14.32
CA TYR A 7 -6.34 -0.54 12.95
C TYR A 7 -4.84 -0.30 12.74
N GLY A 8 -4.27 -0.96 11.72
CA GLY A 8 -2.89 -0.73 11.32
C GLY A 8 -2.69 0.72 10.88
N ASP A 9 -1.71 1.38 11.48
CA ASP A 9 -1.31 2.74 11.17
C ASP A 9 -0.09 2.77 10.24
N GLU A 10 0.44 3.97 9.97
CA GLU A 10 1.63 4.14 9.14
C GLU A 10 2.85 3.40 9.69
N MET A 11 2.99 3.31 11.03
CA MET A 11 4.09 2.60 11.68
C MET A 11 3.99 1.09 11.46
N ALA A 12 2.78 0.53 11.49
CA ALA A 12 2.55 -0.87 11.15
C ALA A 12 2.93 -1.17 9.68
N ASN A 13 2.60 -0.26 8.75
CA ASN A 13 2.98 -0.40 7.33
C ASN A 13 4.51 -0.42 7.14
N ILE A 14 5.23 0.46 7.84
CA ILE A 14 6.70 0.49 7.81
C ILE A 14 7.29 -0.82 8.38
N ALA A 15 6.77 -1.28 9.52
CA ALA A 15 7.24 -2.53 10.13
C ALA A 15 7.02 -3.75 9.24
N VAL A 16 5.90 -3.81 8.51
CA VAL A 16 5.63 -4.86 7.51
C VAL A 16 6.57 -4.74 6.32
N ALA A 17 6.75 -3.54 5.77
CA ALA A 17 7.64 -3.30 4.64
C ALA A 17 9.06 -3.78 4.95
N ASP A 18 9.59 -3.40 6.12
CA ASP A 18 10.92 -3.81 6.56
C ASP A 18 11.04 -5.32 6.80
N ARG A 19 10.06 -5.91 7.51
CA ARG A 19 10.14 -7.31 7.92
C ARG A 19 10.15 -8.28 6.74
N TYR A 20 9.48 -7.91 5.65
CA TYR A 20 9.28 -8.77 4.49
C TYR A 20 9.97 -8.25 3.22
N HIS A 21 10.73 -7.16 3.30
CA HIS A 21 11.34 -6.49 2.13
C HIS A 21 10.31 -6.20 1.02
N ILE A 22 9.13 -5.72 1.40
CA ILE A 22 8.04 -5.42 0.47
C ILE A 22 7.85 -3.90 0.36
N GLN A 23 7.74 -3.40 -0.88
CA GLN A 23 7.23 -2.06 -1.14
C GLN A 23 5.70 -2.06 -1.05
N LEU A 24 5.13 -1.24 -0.18
CA LEU A 24 3.68 -1.03 -0.10
C LEU A 24 3.30 0.22 -0.89
N VAL A 25 2.49 0.06 -1.93
CA VAL A 25 1.91 1.15 -2.70
C VAL A 25 0.45 1.29 -2.31
N ILE A 26 0.11 2.41 -1.68
CA ILE A 26 -1.22 2.63 -1.09
C ILE A 26 -1.95 3.72 -1.87
N PHE A 27 -3.17 3.42 -2.30
CA PHE A 27 -4.08 4.35 -2.97
C PHE A 27 -5.24 4.75 -2.07
N ARG A 28 -5.86 5.90 -2.30
CA ARG A 28 -7.13 6.32 -1.70
C ARG A 28 -7.97 7.01 -2.76
N ALA A 29 -9.24 6.60 -2.90
CA ALA A 29 -10.16 7.15 -3.90
C ALA A 29 -9.60 7.16 -5.35
N GLY A 30 -8.76 6.17 -5.68
CA GLY A 30 -8.09 6.06 -7.00
C GLY A 30 -6.81 6.87 -7.14
N GLU A 31 -6.45 7.67 -6.14
CA GLU A 31 -5.23 8.48 -6.13
C GLU A 31 -4.12 7.79 -5.33
N LEU A 32 -2.86 8.00 -5.70
CA LEU A 32 -1.73 7.52 -4.91
C LEU A 32 -1.70 8.28 -3.58
N LEU A 33 -1.84 7.56 -2.47
CA LEU A 33 -1.77 8.13 -1.13
C LEU A 33 -0.34 8.15 -0.60
N THR A 34 0.34 7.00 -0.62
CA THR A 34 1.72 6.88 -0.14
C THR A 34 2.42 5.66 -0.73
N VAL A 35 3.75 5.70 -0.75
CA VAL A 35 4.63 4.58 -1.07
C VAL A 35 5.54 4.36 0.13
N VAL A 36 5.46 3.17 0.72
CA VAL A 36 6.31 2.77 1.85
C VAL A 36 7.35 1.80 1.32
N ASN A 37 8.62 2.16 1.47
CA ASN A 37 9.75 1.30 1.13
C ASN A 37 10.38 0.72 2.40
N PRO A 38 11.00 -0.47 2.31
CA PRO A 38 11.89 -0.98 3.35
C PRO A 38 13.05 0.00 3.61
N ARG A 39 13.41 0.18 4.87
CA ARG A 39 14.45 1.15 5.31
C ARG A 39 15.85 0.79 4.83
N ASP A 40 16.12 -0.48 4.58
CA ASP A 40 17.38 -0.94 4.00
C ASP A 40 17.49 -0.68 2.49
N GLY A 41 16.40 -0.22 1.86
CA GLY A 41 16.31 0.05 0.42
C GLY A 41 16.24 -1.19 -0.45
N HIS A 42 16.17 -2.39 0.14
CA HIS A 42 16.04 -3.64 -0.61
C HIS A 42 14.58 -4.04 -0.75
N VAL A 43 14.12 -4.21 -2.00
CA VAL A 43 12.74 -4.58 -2.31
C VAL A 43 12.72 -5.92 -3.04
N GLU A 44 12.12 -6.92 -2.44
CA GLU A 44 11.87 -8.24 -3.04
C GLU A 44 10.54 -8.27 -3.79
N HIS A 45 9.49 -7.65 -3.23
CA HIS A 45 8.14 -7.66 -3.79
C HIS A 45 7.45 -6.31 -3.65
N THR A 46 6.41 -6.07 -4.46
CA THR A 46 5.54 -4.90 -4.36
C THR A 46 4.11 -5.34 -4.10
N ALA A 47 3.48 -4.79 -3.05
CA ALA A 47 2.07 -5.01 -2.74
C ALA A 47 1.27 -3.71 -2.91
N PHE A 48 0.05 -3.84 -3.41
CA PHE A 48 -0.83 -2.73 -3.76
C PHE A 48 -2.06 -2.76 -2.86
N LEU A 49 -2.32 -1.66 -2.16
CA LEU A 49 -3.41 -1.53 -1.20
C LEU A 49 -4.29 -0.34 -1.57
N VAL A 50 -5.59 -0.43 -1.32
CA VAL A 50 -6.52 0.71 -1.36
C VAL A 50 -7.04 0.99 0.03
N ASN A 51 -6.85 2.22 0.50
CA ASN A 51 -7.50 2.75 1.68
C ASN A 51 -8.91 3.23 1.34
N VAL A 52 -9.91 2.59 1.95
CA VAL A 52 -11.34 2.89 1.84
C VAL A 52 -11.83 3.39 3.20
N GLY A 53 -11.49 4.64 3.54
CA GLY A 53 -11.82 5.25 4.83
C GLY A 53 -11.01 4.66 5.98
N THR A 54 -11.65 3.90 6.86
CA THR A 54 -11.02 3.23 8.01
C THR A 54 -10.48 1.83 7.70
N HIS A 55 -10.60 1.36 6.44
CA HIS A 55 -10.20 0.00 6.05
C HIS A 55 -9.18 0.03 4.91
N TYR A 56 -8.34 -1.00 4.85
CA TYR A 56 -7.48 -1.29 3.71
C TYR A 56 -7.98 -2.54 2.97
N LYS A 57 -7.95 -2.50 1.63
CA LYS A 57 -8.22 -3.64 0.75
C LYS A 57 -6.97 -3.93 -0.07
N ALA A 58 -6.54 -5.19 -0.13
CA ALA A 58 -5.48 -5.61 -1.04
C ALA A 58 -6.00 -5.63 -2.50
N LEU A 59 -5.21 -5.07 -3.42
CA LEU A 59 -5.42 -5.24 -4.86
C LEU A 59 -4.68 -6.51 -5.28
N VAL A 60 -5.45 -7.57 -5.55
CA VAL A 60 -4.92 -8.91 -5.79
C VAL A 60 -5.05 -9.35 -7.24
N SER A 61 -5.89 -8.69 -8.04
CA SER A 61 -6.03 -8.99 -9.46
C SER A 61 -5.25 -8.02 -10.34
N TRP A 62 -4.73 -8.52 -11.46
CA TRP A 62 -4.04 -7.72 -12.48
C TRP A 62 -4.90 -6.57 -13.01
N TYR A 63 -6.21 -6.80 -13.13
CA TYR A 63 -7.19 -5.79 -13.54
C TYR A 63 -7.27 -4.63 -12.53
N GLU A 64 -7.42 -4.94 -11.24
CA GLU A 64 -7.49 -3.93 -10.16
C GLU A 64 -6.19 -3.11 -10.07
N LEU A 65 -5.06 -3.75 -10.33
CA LEU A 65 -3.73 -3.13 -10.42
C LEU A 65 -3.62 -2.14 -11.59
N GLU A 66 -4.04 -2.57 -12.77
CA GLU A 66 -3.95 -1.76 -14.00
C GLU A 66 -4.91 -0.56 -13.95
N GLU A 67 -6.07 -0.71 -13.32
CA GLU A 67 -7.00 0.41 -13.07
C GLU A 67 -6.40 1.45 -12.12
N ALA A 68 -5.79 1.02 -11.01
CA ALA A 68 -5.09 1.91 -10.08
C ALA A 68 -3.91 2.65 -10.75
N ARG A 69 -3.13 1.95 -11.60
CA ARG A 69 -2.02 2.53 -12.36
C ARG A 69 -2.49 3.66 -13.29
N ARG A 70 -3.53 3.41 -14.10
CA ARG A 70 -4.07 4.41 -15.03
C ARG A 70 -4.63 5.64 -14.32
N ASN A 71 -5.25 5.47 -13.16
CA ASN A 71 -5.75 6.58 -12.37
C ASN A 71 -4.61 7.46 -11.84
N SER A 72 -3.52 6.84 -11.37
CA SER A 72 -2.30 7.56 -10.98
C SER A 72 -1.69 8.38 -12.13
N GLU A 73 -1.58 7.80 -13.33
CA GLU A 73 -1.03 8.49 -14.51
C GLU A 73 -1.88 9.70 -14.97
N ARG A 74 -3.19 9.67 -14.73
CA ARG A 74 -4.09 10.80 -15.07
C ARG A 74 -3.90 12.00 -14.16
N LEU A 75 -3.46 11.79 -12.93
CA LEU A 75 -3.29 12.84 -11.91
C LEU A 75 -1.94 13.55 -12.01
N GLN A 76 -1.00 13.01 -12.79
CA GLN A 76 0.32 13.62 -13.05
C GLN A 76 0.34 14.58 -14.26
N LYS A 77 -0.80 14.81 -14.92
CA LYS A 77 -0.98 15.82 -15.98
C LYS A 77 -1.76 17.00 -15.46
#